data_AF-A0A920FEV2-F1
#
_entry.id   AF-A0A920FEV2-F1
#
_cell.length_a   1.000
_cell.length_b   1.000
_cell.length_c   1.000
_cell.angle_alpha   90.00
_cell.angle_beta   90.00
_cell.angle_gamma   90.00
#
_symmetry.space_group_name_H-M   'P 1'
#
loop_
_entity.id
_entity.type
_entity.pdbx_description
1 polymer ?
#
loop_
_entity_poly.entity_id
_entity_poly.type
_entity_poly.pdbx_seq_one_letter_code
_entity_poly.pdbx_strand_id
1 'polypeptide(L)'
;MPMFIPSKNAALDRVNQYISEKLIHYQSKRNHDFGGVDSNYVSYLSPYLRHRVITEEYVIKQALSLYPFNKIEKFIQEILWRTYWKGWLQLRPKVWSDYKRDLEKIKLNHRS
;
A
#
# COMPACT_ATOMS: atom_id res chain seq x y z
N MET A 1 0.28 15.99 -7.71
CA MET A 1 0.19 15.11 -6.53
C MET A 1 -0.86 15.70 -5.60
N PRO A 2 -1.83 14.93 -5.07
CA PRO A 2 -2.64 15.42 -3.98
C PRO A 2 -1.71 15.77 -2.83
N MET A 3 -2.03 16.85 -2.12
CA MET A 3 -1.25 17.27 -0.97
C MET A 3 -1.34 16.20 0.12
N PHE A 4 -0.21 15.54 0.42
CA PHE A 4 -0.12 14.69 1.60
C PHE A 4 -0.10 15.60 2.84
N ILE A 5 -1.16 15.53 3.63
CA ILE A 5 -1.25 16.24 4.90
C ILE A 5 -0.84 15.25 5.99
N PRO A 6 0.32 15.41 6.66
CA PRO A 6 0.84 14.46 7.64
C PRO A 6 0.14 14.58 9.00
N SER A 7 -1.19 14.55 9.03
CA SER A 7 -1.98 14.63 10.26
C SER A 7 -2.86 13.40 10.44
N LYS A 8 -3.19 13.10 11.70
CA LYS A 8 -4.11 12.01 12.04
C LYS A 8 -5.49 12.25 11.42
N ASN A 9 -6.02 13.48 11.51
CA ASN A 9 -7.34 13.80 10.96
C ASN A 9 -7.39 13.57 9.45
N ALA A 10 -6.38 14.06 8.70
CA ALA A 10 -6.32 13.82 7.25
C ALA A 10 -6.24 12.34 6.89
N ALA A 11 -5.57 11.53 7.73
CA ALA A 11 -5.53 10.08 7.55
C ALA A 11 -6.91 9.44 7.74
N LEU A 12 -7.64 9.85 8.79
CA LEU A 12 -8.99 9.35 9.08
C LEU A 12 -9.98 9.76 7.99
N ASP A 13 -9.94 11.01 7.55
CA ASP A 13 -10.79 11.52 6.47
C ASP A 13 -10.54 10.75 5.18
N ARG A 14 -9.27 10.51 4.84
CA ARG A 14 -8.89 9.71 3.66
C ARG A 14 -9.38 8.27 3.77
N VAL A 15 -9.28 7.63 4.95
CA VAL A 15 -9.79 6.27 5.17
C VAL A 15 -11.30 6.23 4.93
N ASN A 16 -12.05 7.14 5.55
CA ASN A 16 -13.50 7.19 5.44
C ASN A 16 -13.93 7.42 4.00
N GLN A 17 -13.37 8.45 3.35
CA GLN A 17 -13.67 8.78 1.96
C GLN A 17 -13.37 7.61 1.01
N TYR A 18 -12.20 6.99 1.14
CA TYR A 18 -11.83 5.89 0.25
C TYR A 18 -12.75 4.67 0.44
N ILE A 19 -13.06 4.33 1.69
CA ILE A 19 -13.91 3.19 2.01
C ILE A 19 -15.32 3.40 1.44
N SER A 20 -15.92 4.58 1.65
CA SER A 20 -17.28 4.86 1.17
C SER A 20 -17.39 4.98 -0.35
N GLU A 21 -16.38 5.55 -1.02
CA GLU A 21 -16.50 5.91 -2.45
C GLU A 21 -15.90 4.86 -3.39
N LYS A 22 -14.82 4.19 -3.01
CA LYS A 22 -13.94 3.49 -3.96
C LYS A 22 -13.66 2.04 -3.63
N LEU A 23 -13.70 1.66 -2.37
CA LEU A 23 -13.26 0.34 -1.91
C LEU A 23 -13.95 -0.82 -2.65
N ILE A 24 -15.25 -0.72 -2.91
CA ILE A 24 -16.02 -1.78 -3.58
C ILE A 24 -15.53 -2.07 -5.01
N HIS A 25 -14.86 -1.10 -5.65
CA HIS A 25 -14.32 -1.24 -7.00
C HIS A 25 -12.84 -1.65 -7.03
N TYR A 26 -12.18 -1.71 -5.86
CA TYR A 26 -10.75 -1.95 -5.74
C TYR A 26 -10.29 -3.18 -6.53
N GLN A 27 -10.95 -4.33 -6.33
CA GLN A 27 -10.56 -5.58 -6.99
C GLN A 27 -10.53 -5.45 -8.52
N SER A 28 -11.51 -4.79 -9.10
CA SER A 28 -11.69 -4.64 -10.55
C SER A 28 -10.85 -3.52 -11.18
N LYS A 29 -10.41 -2.54 -10.40
CA LYS A 29 -9.78 -1.31 -10.91
C LYS A 29 -8.34 -1.10 -10.45
N ARG A 30 -7.84 -1.84 -9.45
CA ARG A 30 -6.51 -1.63 -8.84
C ARG A 30 -5.32 -1.70 -9.80
N ASN A 31 -5.47 -2.42 -10.91
CA ASN A 31 -4.38 -2.63 -11.89
C ASN A 31 -4.35 -1.58 -13.01
N HIS A 32 -5.26 -0.61 -12.97
CA HIS A 32 -5.41 0.39 -14.03
C HIS A 32 -5.02 1.75 -13.47
N ASP A 33 -4.30 2.53 -14.27
CA ASP A 33 -4.01 3.93 -13.98
C ASP A 33 -4.96 4.83 -14.77
N PHE A 34 -5.75 5.61 -14.05
CA PHE A 34 -6.70 6.59 -14.59
C PHE A 34 -6.12 8.01 -14.58
N GLY A 35 -4.81 8.16 -14.44
CA GLY A 35 -4.07 9.40 -14.68
C GLY A 35 -4.11 10.43 -13.53
N GLY A 36 -4.69 10.09 -12.39
CA GLY A 36 -4.84 11.00 -11.26
C GLY A 36 -5.15 10.28 -9.96
N VAL A 37 -4.90 10.93 -8.81
CA VAL A 37 -5.18 10.30 -7.51
C VAL A 37 -6.66 10.17 -7.27
N ASP A 38 -7.44 11.20 -7.61
CA ASP A 38 -8.88 11.18 -7.39
C ASP A 38 -9.62 10.36 -8.45
N SER A 39 -9.02 10.14 -9.63
CA SER A 39 -9.55 9.21 -10.64
C SER A 39 -9.17 7.74 -10.38
N ASN A 40 -8.10 7.48 -9.63
CA ASN A 40 -7.65 6.13 -9.31
C ASN A 40 -8.44 5.48 -8.16
N TYR A 41 -8.41 4.15 -8.17
CA TYR A 41 -9.16 3.30 -7.23
C TYR A 41 -8.29 2.70 -6.12
N VAL A 42 -7.06 3.19 -5.94
CA VAL A 42 -6.21 2.81 -4.80
C VAL A 42 -6.37 3.83 -3.65
N SER A 43 -6.07 3.42 -2.42
CA SER A 43 -6.42 4.18 -1.21
C SER A 43 -5.51 5.37 -0.89
N TYR A 44 -4.28 5.36 -1.44
CA TYR A 44 -3.23 6.33 -1.11
C TYR A 44 -2.90 6.40 0.41
N LEU A 45 -3.17 5.34 1.17
CA LEU A 45 -2.90 5.28 2.62
C LEU A 45 -1.45 4.93 2.99
N SER A 46 -0.63 4.56 2.01
CA SER A 46 0.76 4.11 2.22
C SER A 46 1.62 5.06 3.07
N PRO A 47 1.56 6.40 2.91
CA PRO A 47 2.31 7.33 3.76
C PRO A 47 1.85 7.27 5.23
N TYR A 48 0.54 7.26 5.48
CA TYR A 48 -0.03 7.20 6.83
C TYR A 48 0.32 5.88 7.54
N LEU A 49 0.26 4.76 6.82
CA LEU A 49 0.62 3.44 7.33
C LEU A 49 2.15 3.29 7.55
N ARG A 50 2.98 3.93 6.73
CA ARG A 50 4.45 3.90 6.87
C ARG A 50 4.89 4.55 8.17
N HIS A 51 4.31 5.70 8.49
CA HIS A 51 4.65 6.48 9.66
C HIS A 51 3.80 6.14 10.89
N ARG A 52 3.00 5.07 10.84
CA ARG A 52 2.12 4.62 11.94
C ARG A 52 1.13 5.70 12.42
N VAL A 53 0.76 6.64 11.53
CA VAL A 53 -0.31 7.63 11.82
C VAL A 53 -1.65 6.92 12.01
N ILE A 54 -1.85 5.85 11.24
CA ILE A 54 -2.93 4.87 11.38
C ILE A 54 -2.34 3.45 11.29
N THR A 55 -3.07 2.46 11.79
CA THR A 55 -2.66 1.05 11.76
C THR A 55 -3.40 0.26 10.68
N GLU A 56 -2.80 -0.84 10.24
CA GLU A 56 -3.44 -1.80 9.34
C GLU A 56 -4.74 -2.36 9.94
N GLU A 57 -4.73 -2.69 11.23
CA GLU A 57 -5.89 -3.17 11.98
C GLU A 57 -7.05 -2.16 11.96
N TYR A 58 -6.76 -0.88 12.20
CA TYR A 58 -7.77 0.18 12.15
C TYR A 58 -8.44 0.24 10.78
N VAL A 59 -7.65 0.27 9.70
CA VAL A 59 -8.16 0.35 8.32
C VAL A 59 -9.01 -0.88 7.97
N ILE A 60 -8.54 -2.09 8.32
CA ILE A 60 -9.27 -3.34 8.09
C ILE A 60 -10.60 -3.34 8.85
N LYS A 61 -10.60 -2.89 10.12
CA LYS A 61 -11.82 -2.81 10.94
C LYS A 61 -12.84 -1.84 10.35
N GLN A 62 -12.42 -0.65 9.89
CA GLN A 62 -13.31 0.31 9.23
C GLN A 62 -13.88 -0.23 7.91
N ALA A 63 -13.08 -0.96 7.14
CA ALA A 63 -13.54 -1.55 5.88
C ALA A 63 -14.58 -2.65 6.14
N LEU A 64 -14.32 -3.53 7.11
CA LEU A 64 -15.22 -4.62 7.49
C LEU A 64 -16.49 -4.14 8.20
N SER A 65 -16.52 -2.93 8.78
CA SER A 65 -17.76 -2.37 9.32
C SER A 65 -18.75 -1.93 8.25
N LEU A 66 -18.32 -1.76 6.99
CA LEU A 66 -19.18 -1.31 5.89
C LEU A 66 -19.42 -2.37 4.81
N TYR A 67 -18.47 -3.29 4.60
CA TYR A 67 -18.58 -4.30 3.56
C TYR A 67 -18.23 -5.70 4.07
N PRO A 68 -18.91 -6.74 3.57
CA PRO A 68 -18.56 -8.12 3.90
C PRO A 68 -17.19 -8.49 3.31
N PHE A 69 -16.47 -9.38 4.00
CA PHE A 69 -15.09 -9.76 3.65
C PHE A 69 -14.93 -10.14 2.18
N ASN A 70 -15.83 -10.96 1.62
CA ASN A 70 -15.77 -11.43 0.23
C ASN A 70 -15.78 -10.29 -0.82
N LYS A 71 -16.33 -9.11 -0.49
CA LYS A 71 -16.35 -7.95 -1.40
C LYS A 71 -15.05 -7.15 -1.36
N ILE A 72 -14.30 -7.25 -0.28
CA ILE A 72 -13.12 -6.41 -0.01
C ILE A 72 -11.85 -7.23 0.27
N GLU A 73 -11.91 -8.54 0.07
CA GLU A 73 -10.84 -9.49 0.33
C GLU A 73 -9.53 -9.00 -0.28
N LYS A 74 -9.57 -8.57 -1.55
CA LYS A 74 -8.36 -8.17 -2.25
C LYS A 74 -7.70 -6.94 -1.64
N PHE A 75 -8.48 -6.02 -1.10
CA PHE A 75 -7.94 -4.86 -0.38
C PHE A 75 -7.28 -5.26 0.95
N ILE A 76 -7.92 -6.16 1.70
CA ILE A 76 -7.37 -6.68 2.96
C ILE A 76 -6.07 -7.44 2.71
N GLN A 77 -6.02 -8.29 1.66
CA GLN A 77 -4.81 -9.01 1.28
C GLN A 77 -3.64 -8.04 1.05
N GLU A 78 -3.85 -6.92 0.35
CA GLU A 78 -2.79 -5.95 0.03
C GLU A 78 -2.25 -5.23 1.28
N ILE A 79 -3.12 -4.94 2.25
CA ILE A 79 -2.71 -4.42 3.56
C ILE A 79 -1.83 -5.44 4.30
N LEU A 80 -2.23 -6.72 4.28
CA LEU A 80 -1.48 -7.79 4.94
C LEU A 80 -0.15 -8.09 4.24
N TRP A 81 -0.13 -8.10 2.90
CA TRP A 81 1.08 -8.27 2.09
C TRP A 81 2.15 -7.24 2.46
N ARG A 82 1.74 -5.99 2.67
CA ARG A 82 2.66 -4.94 3.12
C ARG A 82 3.34 -5.29 4.45
N THR A 83 2.58 -5.76 5.43
CA THR A 83 3.11 -6.14 6.75
C THR A 83 4.00 -7.37 6.65
N TYR A 84 3.58 -8.36 5.88
CA TYR A 84 4.35 -9.56 5.60
C TYR A 84 5.72 -9.22 4.99
N TRP A 85 5.75 -8.46 3.90
CA TRP A 85 7.00 -8.10 3.22
C TRP A 85 7.94 -7.32 4.12
N LYS A 86 7.40 -6.41 4.95
CA LYS A 86 8.21 -5.67 5.93
C LYS A 86 8.90 -6.63 6.91
N GLY A 87 8.16 -7.57 7.49
CA GLY A 87 8.73 -8.56 8.41
C GLY A 87 9.71 -9.51 7.72
N TRP A 88 9.36 -9.99 6.53
CA TRP A 88 10.20 -10.87 5.73
C TRP A 88 11.56 -10.25 5.40
N LEU A 89 11.57 -8.96 5.02
CA LEU A 89 12.80 -8.19 4.74
C LEU A 89 13.60 -7.90 6.02
N GLN A 90 12.95 -7.58 7.14
CA GLN A 90 13.63 -7.35 8.42
C GLN A 90 14.40 -8.59 8.90
N LEU A 91 13.88 -9.79 8.63
CA LEU A 91 14.52 -11.06 8.98
C LEU A 91 15.62 -11.49 7.98
N ARG A 92 15.77 -10.80 6.85
CA ARG A 92 16.68 -11.20 5.76
C ARG A 92 17.51 -10.02 5.24
N PRO A 93 18.38 -9.42 6.08
CA PRO A 93 19.23 -8.31 5.67
C PRO A 93 20.12 -8.63 4.45
N LYS A 94 20.46 -9.92 4.27
CA LYS A 94 21.30 -10.39 3.16
C LYS A 94 20.68 -10.14 1.77
N VAL A 95 19.35 -10.09 1.65
CA VAL A 95 18.66 -9.84 0.38
C VAL A 95 19.11 -8.53 -0.25
N TRP A 96 19.26 -7.47 0.56
CA TRP A 96 19.72 -6.17 0.08
C TRP A 96 21.19 -6.19 -0.32
N SER A 97 22.05 -6.85 0.46
CA SER A 97 23.48 -6.96 0.11
C SER A 97 23.70 -7.80 -1.15
N ASP A 98 22.94 -8.88 -1.32
CA ASP A 98 23.02 -9.74 -2.50
C ASP A 98 22.55 -8.97 -3.75
N TYR A 99 21.43 -8.25 -3.66
CA TYR A 99 20.95 -7.37 -4.73
C TYR A 99 22.00 -6.34 -5.16
N LYS A 100 22.64 -5.64 -4.21
CA LYS A 100 23.70 -4.67 -4.52
C LYS A 100 24.90 -5.33 -5.21
N ARG A 101 25.33 -6.50 -4.74
CA ARG A 101 26.44 -7.24 -5.36
C ARG A 101 26.10 -7.64 -6.79
N ASP A 102 24.89 -8.13 -7.02
CA ASP A 102 24.46 -8.58 -8.35
C ASP A 102 24.29 -7.41 -9.32
N LEU A 103 23.83 -6.24 -8.84
CA LEU A 103 23.85 -4.99 -9.62
C LEU A 103 25.26 -4.59 -10.06
N GLU A 104 26.26 -4.68 -9.18
CA GLU A 104 27.64 -4.34 -9.55
C GLU A 104 28.22 -5.32 -10.57
N LYS A 105 27.92 -6.63 -10.45
CA LYS A 105 28.29 -7.62 -11.48
C LYS A 105 27.69 -7.30 -12.84
N ILE A 106 26.41 -6.94 -12.88
CA ILE A 106 25.72 -6.57 -14.13
C ILE A 106 26.41 -5.34 -14.76
N LYS A 107 26.73 -4.30 -13.98
CA LYS A 107 27.43 -3.12 -14.49
C LYS A 107 28.82 -3.42 -15.05
N LEU A 108 29.57 -4.32 -14.41
CA LEU A 108 30.90 -4.74 -14.88
C LEU A 108 30.79 -5.50 -16.21
N ASN A 109 29.82 -6.40 -16.35
CA ASN A 109 29.61 -7.18 -17.56
C ASN A 109 29.15 -6.35 -18.77
N HIS A 110 28.48 -5.20 -18.55
CA HIS A 110 28.06 -4.29 -19.63
C HIS A 110 29.12 -3.23 -20.00
N ARG A 111 30.26 -3.18 -19.30
CA ARG A 111 31.40 -2.29 -19.60
C ARG A 111 32.56 -2.99 -20.32
N SER A 112 32.43 -4.29 -20.58
CA SER A 112 33.36 -5.14 -21.33
C SER A 112 32.83 -5.32 -22.75
#